data_AF-A0A1S3XEU9-F1
#
_entry.id   AF-A0A1S3XEU9-F1
#
_cell.length_a   1.000
_cell.length_b   1.000
_cell.length_c   1.000
_cell.angle_alpha   90.00
_cell.angle_beta   90.00
_cell.angle_gamma   90.00
#
_symmetry.space_group_name_H-M   'P 1'
#
loop_
_entity.id
_entity.type
_entity.pdbx_description
1 polymer ?
#
loop_
_entity_poly.entity_id
_entity_poly.type
_entity_poly.pdbx_seq_one_letter_code
_entity_poly.pdbx_strand_id
1 'polypeptide(L)'
;MMGDGGGTGDAYNFAQNKKSLLGKIMRFDVDSTPSAEEISQLGLWGNYTIPKDNPYIEDKELQPEIWALGMRNPWRCSFDSARPSYFMCADVGQDHYEEVDIITKGGNYGWNMYEGAHPFAPPKSPGKNISTSSINPIFPVMAYNHSEVNKNEGSASITGGYFYRSMSDPCMSGRYLFADLYAGAMWAGTEIPENSGIFNTTKIAFTCAGNSPINCALVPGSSVPALGYIFSYGEDNNKDIYLLASSGVYRVVRPSRCKYTCAKENATDFGTPAPATSPPSAAVMLTGSYKKLVLLMLSFWFMVVSS
;
A
#
# COMPACT_ATOMS: atom_id res chain seq x y z
N MET A 1 5.42 3.91 8.63
CA MET A 1 5.51 5.15 7.81
C MET A 1 4.53 6.16 8.37
N MET A 2 4.81 7.44 8.19
CA MET A 2 3.89 8.54 8.54
C MET A 2 4.00 9.62 7.47
N GLY A 3 2.86 10.20 7.08
CA GLY A 3 2.83 11.41 6.27
C GLY A 3 3.32 12.64 7.04
N ASP A 4 3.46 13.75 6.34
CA ASP A 4 3.94 15.04 6.83
C ASP A 4 2.99 15.70 7.85
N GLY A 5 1.79 15.16 8.04
CA GLY A 5 0.77 15.70 8.94
C GLY A 5 -0.29 16.56 8.23
N GLY A 6 -0.18 16.70 6.90
CA GLY A 6 -1.12 17.40 6.05
C GLY A 6 -0.91 18.91 5.98
N GLY A 7 -1.84 19.57 5.30
CA GLY A 7 -1.75 21.00 4.98
C GLY A 7 -1.00 21.25 3.67
N THR A 8 -1.21 22.45 3.10
CA THR A 8 -0.58 22.82 1.83
C THR A 8 0.91 23.02 2.02
N GLY A 9 1.68 22.23 1.27
CA GLY A 9 3.13 22.32 1.18
C GLY A 9 3.88 22.15 2.50
N ASP A 10 3.46 21.22 3.38
CA ASP A 10 4.13 20.93 4.67
C ASP A 10 4.51 22.20 5.44
N ALA A 11 3.49 22.90 5.95
CA ALA A 11 3.66 24.24 6.49
C ALA A 11 4.66 24.34 7.68
N TYR A 12 4.96 23.22 8.33
CA TYR A 12 5.91 23.15 9.44
C TYR A 12 7.21 22.44 9.06
N ASN A 13 7.35 22.06 7.79
CA ASN A 13 8.51 21.40 7.23
C ASN A 13 8.87 20.10 7.98
N PHE A 14 7.84 19.37 8.38
CA PHE A 14 7.98 18.14 9.13
C PHE A 14 8.70 17.07 8.33
N ALA A 15 8.48 16.97 7.02
CA ALA A 15 9.09 15.97 6.16
C ALA A 15 10.62 16.07 6.14
N GLN A 16 11.18 17.28 6.18
CA GLN A 16 12.62 17.51 6.28
C GLN A 16 13.13 17.62 7.72
N ASN A 17 12.26 17.92 8.68
CA ASN A 17 12.63 18.01 10.09
C ASN A 17 12.87 16.61 10.69
N LYS A 18 14.15 16.29 10.96
CA LYS A 18 14.58 15.02 11.56
C LYS A 18 14.30 14.91 13.08
N LYS A 19 13.79 15.98 13.70
CA LYS A 19 13.27 15.96 15.09
C LYS A 19 11.82 15.46 15.16
N SER A 20 11.15 15.32 14.02
CA SER A 20 9.77 14.84 13.91
C SER A 20 9.72 13.47 13.22
N LEU A 21 8.76 12.64 13.62
CA LEU A 21 8.46 11.36 12.97
C LEU A 21 7.50 11.51 11.77
N LEU A 22 6.98 12.71 11.52
CA LEU A 22 6.10 13.00 10.38
C LEU A 22 6.89 13.15 9.06
N GLY A 23 6.34 12.63 7.97
CA GLY A 23 6.96 12.59 6.64
C GLY A 23 8.15 11.64 6.58
N LYS A 24 8.05 10.49 7.26
CA LYS A 24 9.14 9.53 7.49
C LYS A 24 8.74 8.09 7.18
N ILE A 25 9.75 7.33 6.76
CA ILE A 25 9.78 5.88 6.95
C ILE A 25 10.57 5.60 8.23
N MET A 26 10.02 4.77 9.11
CA MET A 26 10.65 4.38 10.38
C MET A 26 10.99 2.89 10.35
N ARG A 27 12.05 2.50 11.07
CA ARG A 27 12.46 1.10 11.22
C ARG A 27 12.76 0.80 12.69
N PHE A 28 12.18 -0.29 13.16
CA PHE A 28 12.24 -0.76 14.55
C PHE A 28 12.69 -2.22 14.59
N ASP A 29 13.27 -2.64 15.70
CA ASP A 29 13.44 -4.06 16.06
C ASP A 29 12.34 -4.42 17.07
N VAL A 30 11.49 -5.37 16.70
CA VAL A 30 10.35 -5.83 17.50
C VAL A 30 10.61 -7.18 18.19
N ASP A 31 11.72 -7.84 17.87
CA ASP A 31 12.10 -9.13 18.47
C ASP A 31 12.76 -8.92 19.85
N SER A 32 13.34 -7.75 20.05
CA SER A 32 13.92 -7.32 21.33
C SER A 32 12.90 -6.50 22.12
N THR A 33 12.53 -6.97 23.32
CA THR A 33 11.58 -6.26 24.20
C THR A 33 12.32 -5.62 25.38
N PRO A 34 12.55 -4.31 25.38
CA PRO A 34 13.18 -3.62 26.50
C PRO A 34 12.28 -3.62 27.74
N SER A 35 12.90 -3.53 28.92
CA SER A 35 12.20 -3.29 30.19
C SER A 35 11.49 -1.93 30.17
N ALA A 36 10.49 -1.77 31.06
CA ALA A 36 9.78 -0.49 31.19
C ALA A 36 10.73 0.66 31.57
N GLU A 37 11.74 0.35 32.38
CA GLU A 37 12.80 1.27 32.77
C GLU A 37 13.64 1.70 31.56
N GLU A 38 14.04 0.77 30.70
CA GLU A 38 14.79 1.08 29.47
C GLU A 38 13.96 1.90 28.49
N ILE A 39 12.68 1.57 28.30
CA ILE A 39 11.74 2.35 27.47
C ILE A 39 11.68 3.80 27.95
N SER A 40 11.51 3.99 29.27
CA SER A 40 11.44 5.33 29.87
C SER A 40 12.76 6.08 29.79
N GLN A 41 13.90 5.40 29.95
CA GLN A 41 15.23 6.02 29.87
C GLN A 41 15.60 6.45 28.44
N LEU A 42 15.22 5.63 27.46
CA LEU A 42 15.49 5.88 26.05
C LEU A 42 14.44 6.77 25.38
N GLY A 43 13.33 7.07 26.05
CA GLY A 43 12.26 7.91 25.53
C GLY A 43 11.49 7.27 24.37
N LEU A 44 11.41 5.94 24.35
CA LEU A 44 10.78 5.20 23.25
C LEU A 44 9.25 5.31 23.32
N TRP A 45 8.61 5.30 22.16
CA TRP A 45 7.15 5.42 22.02
C TRP A 45 6.41 4.10 22.23
N GLY A 46 7.12 2.98 22.41
CA GLY A 46 6.52 1.65 22.53
C GLY A 46 7.53 0.57 22.84
N ASN A 47 7.07 -0.68 22.80
CA ASN A 47 7.89 -1.86 23.08
C ASN A 47 8.66 -2.32 21.83
N TYR A 48 9.76 -1.65 21.56
CA TYR A 48 10.69 -1.97 20.47
C TYR A 48 12.09 -1.51 20.86
N THR A 49 13.12 -1.96 20.14
CA THR A 49 14.45 -1.33 20.18
C THR A 49 14.78 -0.69 18.83
N ILE A 50 15.84 0.13 18.81
CA ILE A 50 16.33 0.74 17.57
C ILE A 50 17.40 -0.17 16.96
N PRO A 51 17.26 -0.61 15.70
CA PRO A 51 18.32 -1.33 15.00
C PRO A 51 19.62 -0.51 15.00
N LYS A 52 20.74 -1.15 15.36
CA LYS A 52 22.06 -0.49 15.45
C LYS A 52 22.54 0.13 14.15
N ASP A 53 21.98 -0.32 13.03
CA ASP A 53 22.28 0.18 11.70
C ASP A 53 21.25 1.21 11.20
N ASN A 54 20.39 1.77 12.05
CA ASN A 54 19.59 2.94 11.67
C ASN A 54 20.50 4.17 11.42
N PRO A 55 20.15 5.04 10.47
CA PRO A 55 21.03 6.12 10.01
C PRO A 55 21.30 7.23 11.03
N TYR A 56 20.46 7.37 12.07
CA TYR A 56 20.53 8.51 13.00
C TYR A 56 20.67 8.10 14.48
N ILE A 57 21.11 6.88 14.75
CA ILE A 57 21.16 6.34 16.12
C ILE A 57 22.10 7.12 17.08
N GLU A 58 23.20 7.67 16.56
CA GLU A 58 24.21 8.37 17.37
C GLU A 58 23.88 9.86 17.60
N ASP A 59 22.95 10.42 16.83
CA ASP A 59 22.61 11.84 16.90
C ASP A 59 21.41 12.06 17.83
N LYS A 60 21.70 12.47 19.06
CA LYS A 60 20.70 12.74 20.11
C LYS A 60 19.72 13.86 19.75
N GLU A 61 20.04 14.68 18.75
CA GLU A 61 19.16 15.73 18.27
C GLU A 61 18.20 15.23 17.19
N LEU A 62 18.28 13.97 16.77
CA LEU A 62 17.43 13.39 15.74
C LEU A 62 16.64 12.19 16.28
N GLN A 63 15.54 11.86 15.61
CA GLN A 63 14.75 10.68 15.97
C GLN A 63 15.44 9.40 15.45
N PRO A 64 15.91 8.50 16.33
CA PRO A 64 16.68 7.32 15.95
C PRO A 64 15.86 6.27 15.19
N GLU A 65 14.53 6.35 15.22
CA GLU A 65 13.58 5.51 14.49
C GLU A 65 13.63 5.75 12.97
N ILE A 66 14.04 6.95 12.54
CA ILE A 66 13.95 7.36 11.15
C ILE A 66 14.89 6.50 10.30
N TRP A 67 14.31 5.79 9.33
CA TRP A 67 15.02 5.08 8.27
C TRP A 67 15.21 5.95 7.04
N ALA A 68 14.18 6.71 6.66
CA ALA A 68 14.21 7.64 5.54
C ALA A 68 13.24 8.81 5.78
N LEU A 69 13.43 9.92 5.06
CA LEU A 69 12.65 11.15 5.23
C LEU A 69 12.27 11.79 3.89
N GLY A 70 11.54 12.90 3.95
CA GLY A 70 11.11 13.64 2.77
C GLY A 70 9.92 13.01 2.05
N MET A 71 9.05 12.30 2.79
CA MET A 71 7.78 11.77 2.29
C MET A 71 6.66 12.78 2.53
N ARG A 72 5.67 12.85 1.63
CA ARG A 72 4.45 13.63 1.84
C ARG A 72 3.38 12.82 2.55
N ASN A 73 2.85 11.81 1.89
CA ASN A 73 1.78 10.94 2.35
C ASN A 73 1.98 9.53 1.78
N PRO A 74 2.99 8.79 2.30
CA PRO A 74 3.25 7.43 1.86
C PRO A 74 2.05 6.56 2.19
N TRP A 75 1.28 6.18 1.17
CA TRP A 75 -0.02 5.52 1.34
C TRP A 75 0.15 4.03 1.59
N ARG A 76 0.92 3.37 0.71
CA ARG A 76 1.21 1.94 0.86
C ARG A 76 2.57 1.60 0.32
N CYS A 77 3.28 0.81 1.11
CA CYS A 77 4.56 0.24 0.75
C CYS A 77 4.49 -1.28 0.67
N SER A 78 5.32 -1.86 -0.17
CA SER A 78 5.45 -3.30 -0.33
C SER A 78 6.90 -3.68 -0.59
N PHE A 79 7.29 -4.85 -0.09
CA PHE A 79 8.55 -5.47 -0.47
C PHE A 79 8.35 -6.33 -1.71
N ASP A 80 9.36 -6.38 -2.56
CA ASP A 80 9.45 -7.43 -3.56
C ASP A 80 9.75 -8.77 -2.87
N SER A 81 8.80 -9.71 -2.91
CA SER A 81 8.97 -11.01 -2.26
C SER A 81 10.14 -11.82 -2.82
N ALA A 82 10.58 -11.54 -4.05
CA ALA A 82 11.74 -12.19 -4.67
C ALA A 82 13.06 -11.42 -4.44
N ARG A 83 12.99 -10.14 -4.08
CA ARG A 83 14.15 -9.26 -3.87
C ARG A 83 13.91 -8.39 -2.63
N PRO A 84 14.08 -8.92 -1.41
CA PRO A 84 13.68 -8.22 -0.18
C PRO A 84 14.34 -6.86 0.07
N SER A 85 15.42 -6.51 -0.66
CA SER A 85 16.00 -5.17 -0.64
C SER A 85 15.19 -4.11 -1.38
N TYR A 86 14.27 -4.52 -2.27
CA TYR A 86 13.37 -3.62 -2.99
C TYR A 86 12.14 -3.34 -2.12
N PHE A 87 12.24 -2.28 -1.33
CA PHE A 87 11.13 -1.75 -0.57
C PHE A 87 10.53 -0.55 -1.32
N MET A 88 9.36 -0.75 -1.92
CA MET A 88 8.67 0.27 -2.70
C MET A 88 7.65 0.98 -1.84
N CYS A 89 7.54 2.30 -1.94
CA CYS A 89 6.46 3.08 -1.33
C CYS A 89 5.78 3.93 -2.38
N ALA A 90 4.45 3.85 -2.46
CA ALA A 90 3.68 4.85 -3.18
C ALA A 90 3.44 6.07 -2.28
N ASP A 91 3.78 7.25 -2.78
CA ASP A 91 3.59 8.52 -2.07
C ASP A 91 2.61 9.42 -2.84
N VAL A 92 1.64 9.95 -2.11
CA VAL A 92 0.58 10.81 -2.67
C VAL A 92 1.08 12.24 -2.71
N GLY A 93 1.08 12.84 -3.90
CA GLY A 93 1.47 14.23 -4.13
C GLY A 93 0.44 15.26 -3.67
N GLN A 94 0.80 16.53 -3.79
CA GLN A 94 -0.07 17.64 -3.38
C GLN A 94 -1.04 18.06 -4.48
N ASP A 95 -0.51 18.29 -5.67
CA ASP A 95 -1.18 19.01 -6.75
C ASP A 95 -1.11 18.26 -8.09
N HIS A 96 0.05 17.73 -8.49
CA HIS A 96 0.29 17.35 -9.89
C HIS A 96 0.75 15.91 -10.09
N TYR A 97 1.58 15.37 -9.20
CA TYR A 97 2.25 14.10 -9.43
C TYR A 97 2.02 13.13 -8.30
N GLU A 98 1.71 11.90 -8.67
CA GLU A 98 1.75 10.77 -7.77
C GLU A 98 3.01 9.95 -8.07
N GLU A 99 3.60 9.33 -7.05
CA GLU A 99 4.93 8.75 -7.18
C GLU A 99 5.13 7.41 -6.47
N VAL A 100 6.15 6.67 -6.92
CA VAL A 100 6.63 5.45 -6.30
C VAL A 100 8.15 5.52 -6.13
N ASP A 101 8.59 5.32 -4.90
CA ASP A 101 9.98 5.38 -4.49
C ASP A 101 10.55 4.02 -4.10
N ILE A 102 11.82 3.79 -4.45
CA ILE A 102 12.62 2.74 -3.81
C ILE A 102 13.19 3.32 -2.52
N ILE A 103 12.70 2.82 -1.38
CA ILE A 103 13.11 3.29 -0.06
C ILE A 103 14.48 2.73 0.33
N THR A 104 15.41 3.62 0.63
CA THR A 104 16.80 3.30 1.00
C THR A 104 17.20 3.93 2.33
N LYS A 105 18.23 3.38 2.97
CA LYS A 105 18.76 3.84 4.26
C LYS A 105 19.21 5.29 4.18
N GLY A 106 18.65 6.15 5.04
CA GLY A 106 18.98 7.56 5.12
C GLY A 106 18.52 8.38 3.91
N GLY A 107 17.69 7.79 3.03
CA GLY A 107 17.16 8.45 1.84
C GLY A 107 16.34 9.68 2.18
N ASN A 108 16.41 10.69 1.31
CA ASN A 108 15.58 11.88 1.37
C ASN A 108 14.81 12.01 0.06
N TYR A 109 13.49 11.88 0.11
CA TYR A 109 12.61 11.87 -1.07
C TYR A 109 12.11 13.26 -1.47
N GLY A 110 12.66 14.31 -0.84
CA GLY A 110 12.61 15.66 -1.36
C GLY A 110 11.37 16.47 -0.98
N TRP A 111 10.27 15.85 -0.52
CA TRP A 111 9.11 16.62 -0.05
C TRP A 111 9.50 17.51 1.16
N ASN A 112 9.18 18.80 1.20
CA ASN A 112 8.24 19.55 0.34
C ASN A 112 8.89 20.42 -0.75
N MET A 113 10.12 20.14 -1.15
CA MET A 113 10.82 20.91 -2.19
C MET A 113 10.61 20.36 -3.59
N TYR A 114 10.21 19.09 -3.67
CA TYR A 114 9.95 18.38 -4.91
C TYR A 114 8.62 17.65 -4.79
N GLU A 115 7.91 17.59 -5.90
CA GLU A 115 6.72 16.77 -6.10
C GLU A 115 6.96 15.98 -7.40
N GLY A 116 7.07 14.65 -7.31
CA GLY A 116 7.71 13.89 -8.37
C GLY A 116 9.19 14.28 -8.51
N ALA A 117 9.66 14.34 -9.76
CA ALA A 117 11.00 14.86 -10.08
C ALA A 117 11.02 16.38 -10.31
N HIS A 118 9.96 17.10 -9.94
CA HIS A 118 9.78 18.51 -10.28
C HIS A 118 9.88 19.41 -9.05
N PRO A 119 10.54 20.58 -9.16
CA PRO A 119 10.55 21.55 -8.08
C PRO A 119 9.13 21.95 -7.68
N PHE A 120 8.85 21.87 -6.38
CA PHE A 120 7.63 22.35 -5.77
C PHE A 120 7.93 23.63 -4.99
N ALA A 121 7.08 24.64 -5.15
CA ALA A 121 7.21 25.91 -4.44
C ALA A 121 6.17 25.96 -3.32
N PRO A 122 6.52 25.53 -2.08
CA PRO A 122 5.55 25.56 -0.99
C PRO A 122 5.15 27.02 -0.70
N PRO A 123 3.87 27.27 -0.35
CA PRO A 123 3.46 28.59 0.12
C PRO A 123 4.32 29.03 1.31
N LYS A 124 4.48 30.34 1.50
CA LYS A 124 5.19 30.88 2.68
C LYS A 124 4.59 30.28 3.94
N SER A 125 5.43 29.62 4.72
CA SER A 125 4.99 28.86 5.89
C SER A 125 5.77 29.27 7.14
N PRO A 126 5.23 29.02 8.35
CA PRO A 126 5.93 29.31 9.60
C PRO A 126 7.15 28.40 9.82
N GLY A 127 7.19 27.25 9.13
CA GLY A 127 8.37 26.40 9.10
C GLY A 127 9.59 27.13 8.52
N LYS A 128 10.79 26.71 8.95
CA LYS A 128 12.03 27.24 8.36
C LYS A 128 12.06 26.86 6.89
N ASN A 129 12.08 27.86 6.00
CA ASN A 129 12.35 27.65 4.58
C ASN A 129 13.74 27.02 4.44
N ILE A 130 13.79 25.79 3.94
CA ILE A 130 15.03 25.12 3.60
C ILE A 130 15.26 25.35 2.10
N SER A 131 16.50 25.64 1.70
CA SER A 131 16.87 25.82 0.30
C SER A 131 16.93 24.47 -0.43
N THR A 132 16.48 24.42 -1.68
CA THR A 132 16.62 23.24 -2.57
C THR A 132 18.06 22.76 -2.69
N SER A 133 19.03 23.68 -2.64
CA SER A 133 20.46 23.37 -2.68
C SER A 133 21.02 22.67 -1.43
N SER A 134 20.23 22.57 -0.36
CA SER A 134 20.68 22.00 0.92
C SER A 134 20.21 20.56 1.14
N ILE A 135 19.48 19.99 0.19
CA ILE A 135 19.10 18.57 0.18
C ILE A 135 19.66 17.90 -1.08
N ASN A 136 19.86 16.59 -0.99
CA ASN A 136 20.19 15.74 -2.13
C ASN A 136 19.04 14.74 -2.30
N PRO A 137 17.99 15.10 -3.08
CA PRO A 137 16.80 14.28 -3.18
C PRO A 137 17.09 12.99 -3.98
N ILE A 138 16.45 11.90 -3.57
CA ILE A 138 16.28 10.70 -4.37
C ILE A 138 14.92 10.84 -5.05
N PHE A 139 14.93 10.91 -6.38
CA PHE A 139 13.70 11.04 -7.15
C PHE A 139 12.97 9.70 -7.31
N PRO A 140 11.64 9.74 -7.51
CA PRO A 140 10.86 8.54 -7.68
C PRO A 140 11.26 7.76 -8.92
N VAL A 141 11.14 6.44 -8.84
CA VAL A 141 11.45 5.54 -9.97
C VAL A 141 10.28 5.43 -10.94
N MET A 142 9.06 5.75 -10.48
CA MET A 142 7.85 5.80 -11.30
C MET A 142 6.99 6.95 -10.80
N ALA A 143 6.34 7.66 -11.72
CA ALA A 143 5.40 8.72 -11.40
C ALA A 143 4.35 8.85 -12.50
N TYR A 144 3.23 9.47 -12.19
CA TYR A 144 2.25 9.89 -13.19
C TYR A 144 1.66 11.25 -12.85
N ASN A 145 1.37 12.04 -13.89
CA ASN A 145 0.75 13.34 -13.74
C ASN A 145 -0.77 13.20 -13.71
N HIS A 146 -1.44 13.91 -12.79
CA HIS A 146 -2.89 13.91 -12.67
C HIS A 146 -3.63 14.21 -13.97
N SER A 147 -3.11 15.18 -14.74
CA SER A 147 -3.70 15.63 -16.01
C SER A 147 -3.60 14.60 -17.15
N GLU A 148 -2.73 13.58 -17.01
CA GLU A 148 -2.52 12.53 -18.00
C GLU A 148 -3.41 11.30 -17.78
N VAL A 149 -4.03 11.17 -16.60
CA VAL A 149 -4.82 9.99 -16.22
C VAL A 149 -6.13 9.93 -17.00
N ASN A 150 -6.96 10.97 -16.87
CA ASN A 150 -8.25 11.13 -17.52
C ASN A 150 -8.51 12.63 -17.74
N LYS A 151 -8.82 13.04 -18.96
CA LYS A 151 -9.05 14.46 -19.29
C LYS A 151 -10.37 15.02 -18.76
N ASN A 152 -11.34 14.17 -18.43
CA ASN A 152 -12.67 14.57 -17.97
C ASN A 152 -12.75 14.64 -16.44
N GLU A 153 -12.36 13.55 -15.77
CA GLU A 153 -12.46 13.42 -14.30
C GLU A 153 -11.14 13.73 -13.59
N GLY A 154 -10.01 13.71 -14.32
CA GLY A 154 -8.69 13.86 -13.74
C GLY A 154 -8.16 12.58 -13.09
N SER A 155 -7.41 12.78 -12.04
CA SER A 155 -6.78 11.77 -11.19
C SER A 155 -7.17 12.06 -9.75
N ALA A 156 -7.16 11.04 -8.89
CA ALA A 156 -7.33 11.27 -7.46
C ALA A 156 -6.02 11.18 -6.70
N SER A 157 -5.43 9.98 -6.66
CA SER A 157 -4.24 9.68 -5.87
C SER A 157 -3.76 8.27 -6.16
N ILE A 158 -2.46 8.02 -6.03
CA ILE A 158 -1.94 6.66 -6.03
C ILE A 158 -2.38 5.91 -4.78
N THR A 159 -2.61 4.60 -4.92
CA THR A 159 -3.21 3.76 -3.87
C THR A 159 -2.28 2.68 -3.35
N GLY A 160 -1.00 2.74 -3.73
CA GLY A 160 -0.03 1.68 -3.50
C GLY A 160 0.34 0.92 -4.76
N GLY A 161 1.10 -0.14 -4.55
CA GLY A 161 1.43 -1.10 -5.59
C GLY A 161 2.19 -2.31 -5.05
N TYR A 162 2.35 -3.32 -5.90
CA TYR A 162 3.04 -4.59 -5.61
C TYR A 162 3.88 -5.03 -6.79
N PHE A 163 5.03 -5.63 -6.51
CA PHE A 163 5.68 -6.47 -7.51
C PHE A 163 4.81 -7.69 -7.79
N TYR A 164 4.47 -7.89 -9.06
CA TYR A 164 3.69 -9.04 -9.48
C TYR A 164 4.59 -10.27 -9.53
N ARG A 165 4.41 -11.18 -8.56
CA ARG A 165 5.19 -12.43 -8.44
C ARG A 165 4.36 -13.70 -8.61
N SER A 166 3.07 -13.57 -8.90
CA SER A 166 2.18 -14.70 -9.22
C SER A 166 2.59 -15.39 -10.52
N MET A 167 2.37 -16.70 -10.58
CA MET A 167 2.44 -17.49 -11.81
C MET A 167 1.16 -17.41 -12.67
N SER A 168 0.08 -16.80 -12.15
CA SER A 168 -1.20 -16.70 -12.86
C SER A 168 -1.10 -15.91 -14.16
N ASP A 169 -0.30 -14.83 -14.17
CA ASP A 169 0.00 -14.06 -15.39
C ASP A 169 1.53 -13.98 -15.59
N PRO A 170 2.13 -14.90 -16.35
CA PRO A 170 3.57 -14.96 -16.53
C PRO A 170 4.13 -13.79 -17.34
N CYS A 171 3.30 -13.01 -18.03
CA CYS A 171 3.74 -11.81 -18.75
C CYS A 171 3.89 -10.59 -17.83
N MET A 172 3.22 -10.60 -16.67
CA MET A 172 3.32 -9.55 -15.65
C MET A 172 4.42 -9.82 -14.61
N SER A 173 4.96 -11.05 -14.56
CA SER A 173 6.00 -11.44 -13.60
C SER A 173 7.16 -10.45 -13.55
N GLY A 174 7.46 -9.95 -12.35
CA GLY A 174 8.54 -9.01 -12.05
C GLY A 174 8.22 -7.54 -12.30
N ARG A 175 7.03 -7.21 -12.82
CA ARG A 175 6.58 -5.82 -13.00
C ARG A 175 5.95 -5.30 -11.71
N TYR A 176 6.11 -4.02 -11.43
CA TYR A 176 5.44 -3.34 -10.32
C TYR A 176 4.08 -2.80 -10.77
N LEU A 177 3.00 -3.30 -10.18
CA LEU A 177 1.62 -2.94 -10.49
C LEU A 177 1.13 -1.84 -9.55
N PHE A 178 0.58 -0.76 -10.08
CA PHE A 178 0.00 0.35 -9.30
C PHE A 178 -1.11 1.04 -10.09
N ALA A 179 -1.97 1.79 -9.40
CA ALA A 179 -3.18 2.39 -9.99
C ALA A 179 -3.63 3.63 -9.22
N ASP A 180 -4.40 4.44 -9.92
CA ASP A 180 -5.10 5.58 -9.37
C ASP A 180 -6.37 5.15 -8.61
N LEU A 181 -6.72 5.88 -7.55
CA LEU A 181 -7.90 5.67 -6.72
C LEU A 181 -9.18 5.55 -7.54
N TYR A 182 -9.37 6.35 -8.59
CA TYR A 182 -10.60 6.29 -9.39
C TYR A 182 -10.73 5.06 -10.28
N ALA A 183 -9.75 4.14 -10.24
CA ALA A 183 -9.73 2.93 -11.05
C ALA A 183 -9.89 3.21 -12.56
N GLY A 184 -9.56 4.43 -13.01
CA GLY A 184 -9.57 4.81 -14.43
C GLY A 184 -8.26 4.46 -15.15
N ALA A 185 -7.20 4.21 -14.39
CA ALA A 185 -5.88 3.90 -14.92
C ALA A 185 -5.09 2.99 -13.97
N MET A 186 -4.31 2.11 -14.58
CA MET A 186 -3.38 1.21 -13.92
C MET A 186 -2.11 1.16 -14.76
N TRP A 187 -0.98 0.97 -14.10
CA TRP A 187 0.33 0.95 -14.73
C TRP A 187 1.14 -0.26 -14.28
N ALA A 188 2.07 -0.65 -15.14
CA ALA A 188 3.11 -1.61 -14.85
C ALA A 188 4.48 -0.95 -15.01
N GLY A 189 5.24 -0.89 -13.93
CA GLY A 189 6.66 -0.54 -13.95
C GLY A 189 7.50 -1.76 -14.31
N THR A 190 8.28 -1.68 -15.38
CA THR A 190 9.24 -2.71 -15.77
C THR A 190 10.65 -2.18 -15.57
N GLU A 191 11.42 -2.86 -14.75
CA GLU A 191 12.82 -2.49 -14.51
C GLU A 191 13.71 -2.92 -15.67
N ILE A 192 14.43 -1.97 -16.27
CA ILE A 192 15.26 -2.21 -17.44
C ILE A 192 16.55 -1.36 -17.37
N PRO A 193 17.75 -1.98 -17.27
CA PRO A 193 18.00 -3.41 -17.14
C PRO A 193 17.60 -3.95 -15.75
N GLU A 194 17.50 -5.27 -15.62
CA GLU A 194 17.13 -5.90 -14.35
C GLU A 194 18.14 -5.53 -13.23
N ASN A 195 17.62 -5.22 -12.05
CA ASN A 195 18.38 -4.77 -10.87
C ASN A 195 19.13 -3.43 -11.02
N SER A 196 18.76 -2.59 -11.98
CA SER A 196 19.34 -1.25 -12.16
C SER A 196 18.73 -0.17 -11.27
N GLY A 197 17.55 -0.39 -10.70
CA GLY A 197 16.71 0.64 -10.09
C GLY A 197 16.02 1.55 -11.10
N ILE A 198 16.16 1.33 -12.42
CA ILE A 198 15.59 2.16 -13.47
C ILE A 198 14.33 1.49 -14.03
N PHE A 199 13.19 2.19 -13.94
CA PHE A 199 11.88 1.66 -14.33
C PHE A 199 11.30 2.41 -15.53
N ASN A 200 10.81 1.63 -16.49
CA ASN A 200 9.91 2.12 -17.53
C ASN A 200 8.47 1.87 -17.10
N THR A 201 7.68 2.93 -17.04
CA THR A 201 6.26 2.86 -16.69
C THR A 201 5.41 2.74 -17.94
N THR A 202 4.45 1.82 -17.95
CA THR A 202 3.48 1.68 -19.04
C THR A 202 2.07 1.58 -18.49
N LYS A 203 1.15 2.41 -19.00
CA LYS A 203 -0.29 2.28 -18.70
C LYS A 203 -0.80 0.97 -19.30
N ILE A 204 -1.44 0.14 -18.49
CA ILE A 204 -1.94 -1.17 -18.92
C ILE A 204 -3.46 -1.17 -19.03
N ALA A 205 -3.97 -1.94 -19.98
CA ALA A 205 -5.40 -2.26 -20.05
C ALA A 205 -5.72 -3.36 -19.04
N PHE A 206 -6.90 -3.28 -18.43
CA PHE A 206 -7.41 -4.32 -17.55
C PHE A 206 -8.91 -4.49 -17.77
N THR A 207 -9.37 -5.73 -17.61
CA THR A 207 -10.79 -6.09 -17.68
C THR A 207 -11.04 -7.29 -16.76
N CYS A 208 -12.30 -7.55 -16.41
CA CYS A 208 -12.61 -8.73 -15.61
C CYS A 208 -12.63 -9.99 -16.47
N ALA A 209 -12.41 -11.13 -15.80
CA ALA A 209 -12.63 -12.42 -16.42
C ALA A 209 -14.10 -12.64 -16.80
N GLY A 210 -14.34 -13.28 -17.95
CA GLY A 210 -15.70 -13.57 -18.43
C GLY A 210 -16.50 -14.50 -17.50
N ASN A 211 -15.82 -15.25 -16.64
CA ASN A 211 -16.42 -16.13 -15.62
C ASN A 211 -16.21 -15.61 -14.18
N SER A 212 -16.11 -14.29 -14.01
CA SER A 212 -16.02 -13.68 -12.68
C SER A 212 -17.29 -14.00 -11.86
N PRO A 213 -17.16 -14.45 -10.59
CA PRO A 213 -18.31 -14.67 -9.71
C PRO A 213 -19.09 -13.39 -9.41
N ILE A 214 -18.40 -12.25 -9.37
CA ILE A 214 -19.00 -10.92 -9.27
C ILE A 214 -19.23 -10.42 -10.69
N ASN A 215 -20.45 -9.96 -10.98
CA ASN A 215 -20.77 -9.41 -12.30
C ASN A 215 -19.87 -8.20 -12.59
N CYS A 216 -19.11 -8.27 -13.68
CA CYS A 216 -18.24 -7.17 -14.06
C CYS A 216 -19.01 -6.15 -14.90
N ALA A 217 -19.55 -5.14 -14.24
CA ALA A 217 -20.08 -3.97 -14.92
C ALA A 217 -18.91 -3.17 -15.54
N LEU A 218 -19.18 -2.50 -16.66
CA LEU A 218 -18.28 -1.53 -17.27
C LEU A 218 -18.75 -0.12 -16.94
N VAL A 219 -17.83 0.82 -16.88
CA VAL A 219 -18.18 2.25 -16.82
C VAL A 219 -18.96 2.61 -18.10
N PRO A 220 -20.11 3.31 -18.01
CA PRO A 220 -20.90 3.66 -19.19
C PRO A 220 -20.08 4.36 -20.27
N GLY A 221 -20.13 3.84 -21.51
CA GLY A 221 -19.38 4.38 -22.64
C GLY A 221 -17.87 4.07 -22.64
N SER A 222 -17.40 3.18 -21.76
CA SER A 222 -15.99 2.81 -21.63
C SER A 222 -15.79 1.28 -21.65
N SER A 223 -14.56 0.84 -21.88
CA SER A 223 -14.12 -0.56 -21.76
C SER A 223 -13.52 -0.89 -20.39
N VAL A 224 -13.45 0.09 -19.49
CA VAL A 224 -12.89 -0.06 -18.15
C VAL A 224 -13.93 -0.67 -17.20
N PRO A 225 -13.57 -1.69 -16.40
CA PRO A 225 -14.43 -2.21 -15.34
C PRO A 225 -14.87 -1.13 -14.36
N ALA A 226 -16.14 -1.12 -13.98
CA ALA A 226 -16.69 -0.24 -12.96
C ALA A 226 -16.31 -0.72 -11.54
N LEU A 227 -15.02 -0.68 -11.22
CA LEU A 227 -14.51 -1.08 -9.91
C LEU A 227 -14.88 -0.08 -8.80
N GLY A 228 -15.28 1.14 -9.17
CA GLY A 228 -15.42 2.25 -8.24
C GLY A 228 -14.04 2.74 -7.80
N TYR A 229 -13.79 2.80 -6.50
CA TYR A 229 -12.51 3.23 -5.96
C TYR A 229 -11.59 2.04 -5.66
N ILE A 230 -10.33 2.05 -6.10
CA ILE A 230 -9.30 1.09 -5.65
C ILE A 230 -8.71 1.62 -4.36
N PHE A 231 -8.92 0.94 -3.23
CA PHE A 231 -8.39 1.39 -1.94
C PHE A 231 -6.99 0.85 -1.64
N SER A 232 -6.71 -0.38 -2.07
CA SER A 232 -5.47 -1.06 -1.73
C SER A 232 -5.24 -2.31 -2.56
N TYR A 233 -4.15 -3.00 -2.25
CA TYR A 233 -3.73 -4.26 -2.84
C TYR A 233 -3.62 -5.34 -1.77
N GLY A 234 -3.47 -6.60 -2.17
CA GLY A 234 -3.12 -7.71 -1.30
C GLY A 234 -2.28 -8.71 -2.05
N GLU A 235 -1.42 -9.43 -1.32
CA GLU A 235 -0.69 -10.58 -1.83
C GLU A 235 -1.01 -11.76 -0.93
N ASP A 236 -1.36 -12.91 -1.50
CA ASP A 236 -1.52 -14.15 -0.74
C ASP A 236 -0.24 -15.00 -0.71
N ASN A 237 -0.29 -16.16 -0.05
CA ASN A 237 0.87 -17.06 0.04
C ASN A 237 1.30 -17.67 -1.31
N ASN A 238 0.42 -17.66 -2.32
CA ASN A 238 0.72 -18.09 -3.68
C ASN A 238 1.24 -16.94 -4.56
N LYS A 239 1.46 -15.76 -3.97
CA LYS A 239 1.86 -14.53 -4.67
C LYS A 239 0.81 -13.98 -5.61
N ASP A 240 -0.44 -14.45 -5.50
CA ASP A 240 -1.55 -13.90 -6.24
C ASP A 240 -1.86 -12.51 -5.70
N ILE A 241 -2.03 -11.57 -6.64
CA ILE A 241 -2.32 -10.17 -6.33
C ILE A 241 -3.83 -9.96 -6.32
N TYR A 242 -4.28 -9.23 -5.31
CA TYR A 242 -5.65 -8.83 -5.10
C TYR A 242 -5.74 -7.31 -5.10
N LEU A 243 -6.86 -6.78 -5.61
CA LEU A 243 -7.24 -5.38 -5.53
C LEU A 243 -8.46 -5.29 -4.62
N LEU A 244 -8.35 -4.45 -3.58
CA LEU A 244 -9.50 -4.06 -2.78
C LEU A 244 -10.12 -2.84 -3.43
N ALA A 245 -11.34 -2.98 -3.94
CA ALA A 245 -12.11 -1.90 -4.51
C ALA A 245 -13.44 -1.69 -3.78
N SER A 246 -14.09 -0.54 -3.96
CA SER A 246 -15.40 -0.25 -3.34
C SER A 246 -16.51 -1.18 -3.82
N SER A 247 -16.34 -1.80 -5.00
CA SER A 247 -17.25 -2.81 -5.56
C SER A 247 -16.96 -4.24 -5.12
N GLY A 248 -15.80 -4.51 -4.49
CA GLY A 248 -15.42 -5.84 -4.04
C GLY A 248 -13.92 -6.10 -4.03
N VAL A 249 -13.54 -7.35 -3.81
CA VAL A 249 -12.15 -7.82 -3.84
C VAL A 249 -11.91 -8.61 -5.13
N TYR A 250 -10.95 -8.16 -5.92
CA TYR A 250 -10.66 -8.71 -7.25
C TYR A 250 -9.28 -9.36 -7.24
N ARG A 251 -9.19 -10.60 -7.72
CA ARG A 251 -7.90 -11.27 -7.94
C ARG A 251 -7.42 -11.03 -9.37
N VAL A 252 -6.15 -10.73 -9.56
CA VAL A 252 -5.52 -10.76 -10.89
C VAL A 252 -5.42 -12.20 -11.37
N VAL A 253 -5.94 -12.47 -12.56
CA VAL A 253 -6.02 -13.82 -13.13
C VAL A 253 -5.29 -13.91 -14.46
N ARG A 254 -5.15 -15.14 -14.97
CA ARG A 254 -4.50 -15.40 -16.25
C ARG A 254 -5.09 -14.59 -17.41
N PRO A 255 -4.26 -14.07 -18.33
CA PRO A 255 -4.68 -13.21 -19.45
C PRO A 255 -5.82 -13.79 -20.30
N SER A 256 -5.75 -15.09 -20.61
CA SER A 256 -6.77 -15.78 -21.41
C SER A 256 -8.19 -15.66 -20.85
N ARG A 257 -8.37 -15.60 -19.53
CA ARG A 257 -9.70 -15.43 -18.90
C ARG A 257 -10.30 -14.06 -19.16
N CYS A 258 -9.45 -13.08 -19.43
CA CYS A 258 -9.80 -11.69 -19.73
C CYS A 258 -9.72 -11.40 -21.24
N LYS A 259 -9.60 -12.44 -22.09
CA LYS A 259 -9.40 -12.31 -23.56
C LYS A 259 -8.13 -11.54 -23.95
N TYR A 260 -7.12 -11.55 -23.09
CA TYR A 260 -5.79 -11.05 -23.39
C TYR A 260 -4.88 -12.20 -23.81
N THR A 261 -3.85 -11.88 -24.60
CA THR A 261 -2.86 -12.84 -25.05
C THR A 261 -1.55 -12.64 -24.31
N CYS A 262 -0.99 -13.73 -23.77
CA CYS A 262 0.36 -13.73 -23.22
C CYS A 262 1.17 -14.86 -23.88
N ALA A 263 2.27 -14.52 -24.53
CA ALA A 263 3.12 -15.50 -25.21
C ALA A 263 3.78 -16.51 -24.25
N LYS A 264 3.83 -16.18 -22.95
CA LYS A 264 4.35 -17.04 -21.88
C LYS A 264 3.25 -17.85 -21.17
N GLU A 265 1.98 -17.61 -21.49
CA GLU A 265 0.88 -18.38 -20.92
C GLU A 265 0.82 -19.74 -21.62
N ASN A 266 1.09 -20.81 -20.89
CA ASN A 266 0.91 -22.15 -21.43
C ASN A 266 -0.59 -22.39 -21.66
N ALA A 267 -0.97 -22.55 -22.92
CA ALA A 267 -2.31 -22.94 -23.35
C ALA A 267 -2.58 -24.41 -23.01
N THR A 268 -2.60 -24.75 -21.71
CA THR A 268 -3.26 -25.97 -21.24
C THR A 268 -4.62 -25.55 -20.70
N ASP A 269 -5.62 -25.79 -21.53
CA ASP A 269 -7.02 -25.54 -21.26
C ASP A 269 -7.47 -26.48 -20.13
N PHE A 270 -7.35 -26.02 -18.89
CA PHE A 270 -7.98 -26.72 -17.76
C PHE A 270 -9.47 -26.39 -17.82
N GLY A 271 -10.22 -27.35 -18.35
CA GLY A 271 -11.67 -27.37 -18.29
C GLY A 271 -12.17 -27.09 -16.88
N THR A 272 -13.35 -26.47 -16.83
CA THR A 272 -14.12 -26.14 -15.64
C THR A 272 -13.93 -27.22 -14.56
N PRO A 273 -13.36 -26.90 -13.39
CA PRO A 273 -13.38 -27.85 -12.28
C PRO A 273 -14.84 -28.20 -12.02
N ALA A 274 -15.15 -29.50 -11.96
CA ALA A 274 -16.45 -29.94 -11.46
C ALA A 274 -16.70 -29.26 -10.11
N PRO A 275 -17.95 -28.87 -9.79
CA PRO A 275 -18.25 -28.16 -8.55
C PRO A 275 -17.70 -28.96 -7.38
N ALA A 276 -16.77 -28.35 -6.64
CA ALA A 276 -16.25 -28.93 -5.43
C ALA A 276 -17.43 -29.16 -4.47
N THR A 277 -17.67 -30.43 -4.12
CA THR A 277 -18.61 -30.77 -3.07
C THR A 277 -18.17 -30.05 -1.81
N SER A 278 -19.06 -29.24 -1.24
CA SER A 278 -18.83 -28.54 0.02
C SER A 278 -18.42 -29.58 1.08
N PRO A 279 -17.31 -29.38 1.83
CA PRO A 279 -17.07 -30.21 2.99
C PRO A 279 -18.26 -30.04 3.95
N PRO A 280 -18.72 -31.11 4.62
CA PRO A 280 -19.81 -30.98 5.58
C PRO A 280 -19.40 -29.95 6.61
N SER A 281 -20.27 -28.95 6.81
CA SER A 281 -20.08 -27.96 7.86
C SER A 281 -19.86 -28.69 9.16
N ALA A 282 -18.69 -28.54 9.77
CA ALA A 282 -18.44 -28.96 11.14
C ALA A 282 -19.13 -28.00 12.12
N ALA A 283 -20.43 -27.77 11.90
CA ALA A 283 -21.34 -27.36 12.95
C ALA A 283 -21.76 -28.65 13.68
N VAL A 284 -20.80 -29.27 14.38
CA VAL A 284 -21.18 -30.16 15.49
C VAL A 284 -21.78 -29.25 16.54
N MET A 285 -23.10 -29.25 16.50
CA MET A 285 -24.02 -28.80 17.50
C MET A 285 -23.45 -28.94 18.92
N LEU A 286 -23.02 -27.82 19.49
CA LEU A 286 -23.13 -27.53 20.92
C LEU A 286 -24.61 -27.27 21.26
N THR A 287 -25.51 -28.23 20.97
CA THR A 287 -26.95 -28.15 21.34
C THR A 287 -27.22 -28.79 22.70
N GLY A 288 -26.21 -28.86 23.58
CA GLY A 288 -26.35 -29.43 24.93
C GLY A 288 -26.48 -28.42 26.07
N SER A 289 -25.98 -27.18 25.94
CA SER A 289 -25.70 -26.36 27.13
C SER A 289 -26.40 -25.00 27.23
N TYR A 290 -27.21 -24.58 26.25
CA TYR A 290 -27.88 -23.27 26.30
C TYR A 290 -29.33 -23.30 26.81
N LYS A 291 -30.00 -24.47 26.83
CA LYS A 291 -31.36 -24.58 27.38
C LYS A 291 -31.43 -24.56 28.91
N LYS A 292 -30.34 -24.92 29.61
CA LYS A 292 -30.30 -24.87 31.09
C LYS A 292 -29.95 -23.49 31.64
N LEU A 293 -29.20 -22.67 30.91
CA LEU A 293 -28.79 -21.34 31.40
C LEU A 293 -29.92 -20.30 31.28
N VAL A 294 -30.77 -20.42 30.25
CA VAL A 294 -31.93 -19.51 30.07
C VAL A 294 -33.08 -19.83 31.05
N LEU A 295 -33.25 -21.09 31.45
CA LEU A 295 -34.25 -21.47 32.46
C LEU A 295 -33.87 -21.06 33.89
N LEU A 296 -32.58 -20.93 34.20
CA LEU A 296 -32.08 -20.54 35.53
C LEU A 296 -32.09 -19.02 35.76
N MET A 297 -32.05 -18.21 34.70
CA MET A 297 -32.11 -16.75 34.79
C MET A 297 -33.55 -16.20 34.86
N LEU A 298 -34.55 -16.97 34.41
CA LEU A 298 -35.97 -16.58 34.50
C LEU A 298 -36.63 -16.91 35.86
N SER A 299 -36.08 -17.85 36.63
CA SER A 299 -36.57 -18.16 37.99
C SER A 299 -36.06 -17.22 39.09
N PHE A 300 -35.00 -16.44 38.83
CA PHE A 300 -34.46 -15.48 39.80
C PHE A 300 -35.12 -14.09 39.74
N TRP A 301 -35.82 -13.76 38.65
CA TRP A 301 -36.54 -12.49 38.53
C TRP A 301 -37.92 -12.48 39.21
N PHE A 302 -38.53 -13.64 39.47
CA PHE A 302 -39.83 -13.72 40.14
C PHE A 302 -39.77 -13.78 41.68
N MET A 303 -38.59 -13.88 42.29
CA MET A 303 -38.43 -13.88 43.76
C MET A 303 -37.94 -12.55 44.36
N VAL A 304 -37.69 -11.51 43.55
CA VAL A 304 -37.21 -10.19 44.05
C VAL A 304 -38.28 -9.10 43.96
N VAL A 305 -39.50 -9.41 43.50
CA VAL A 305 -40.62 -8.43 43.40
C VAL A 305 -41.80 -8.79 44.33
N SER A 306 -41.62 -9.68 45.29
CA SER A 306 -42.64 -9.94 46.32
C SER A 306 -42.01 -10.36 47.65
N SER A 307 -41.49 -9.37 48.39
CA SER A 307 -41.44 -9.27 49.87
C SER A 307 -40.85 -7.92 50.25
#